data_AF-A0A1I8H1M1-F1
#
_entry.id   AF-A0A1I8H1M1-F1
#
_cell.length_a   1.000
_cell.length_b   1.000
_cell.length_c   1.000
_cell.angle_alpha   90.00
_cell.angle_beta   90.00
_cell.angle_gamma   90.00
#
_symmetry.space_group_name_H-M   'P 1'
#
loop_
_entity.id
_entity.type
_entity.pdbx_description
1 polymer ?
#
loop_
_entity_poly.entity_id
_entity_poly.type
_entity_poly.pdbx_seq_one_letter_code
_entity_poly.pdbx_strand_id
1 'polypeptide(L)'
;MTDHSSDGSAAVAADWCRALRPWYAFVQLVEETEPASYPGETDQLHWPEARMRHLLRLRQRALTAATRLGFDFLLLLDADALLTEPTTLSALVALGRPAVAPLLLTGRPNSLAANFWSAIGPDGYYRRGRDYARVQARQPGWVGLQPAAVLHTCVLLRTRLAWPIDDLPLFYWVARRLRPRIDNRRVYGFYPPSPESIDGLSAALLERGAFRRLLTDLRDQLATPVPHPHPHPHPHLHPYPHPHPRSYPHPHPHPHPYPHPHPRSYPHPHPHPHPHPHPHPHPHPHPRSYPHPHPHPHPHPHPHPHSYPHPHPHRDPPPVFIIGLARRPERLARLSAALSDAGWPYQPVRAVDWRSLRRRRRRRPLRQLPGYRDPATGRPLTLGEAACLMSHRTVWRRIRRLRLARAIVLEDDADLSAEFEALVEAALAEADALPAWDLLYLGRKPLLAGAETRVPGSRWLVRPNYSHWTVAYVLSLSGARKLLSLRSLPNRLLPVDELLPAASGVSPHFWSSDAVGLSADRLAALSIWPLPVEPHRYTGMPGHRSDTEDAPPLWSPERLAFERLVFESNWCPRPEF
;
A
#
# COMPACT_ATOMS: atom_id res chain seq x y z
N MET A 1 10.10 -22.30 19.52
CA MET A 1 8.78 -22.46 20.15
C MET A 1 7.93 -23.36 19.25
N THR A 2 7.23 -24.33 19.81
CA THR A 2 6.27 -25.20 19.11
C THR A 2 4.93 -25.10 19.84
N ASP A 3 3.81 -25.19 19.14
CA ASP A 3 2.47 -24.96 19.69
C ASP A 3 1.47 -25.93 19.06
N HIS A 4 0.80 -26.71 19.91
CA HIS A 4 -0.16 -27.77 19.55
C HIS A 4 0.31 -28.68 18.40
N SER A 5 1.59 -29.07 18.43
CA SER A 5 2.13 -30.07 17.51
C SER A 5 1.40 -31.41 17.70
N SER A 6 0.79 -31.94 16.65
CA SER A 6 0.09 -33.24 16.66
C SER A 6 1.00 -34.42 16.32
N ASP A 7 2.31 -34.21 16.29
CA ASP A 7 3.34 -35.17 15.88
C ASP A 7 4.39 -35.37 17.00
N GLY A 8 5.49 -36.07 16.69
CA GLY A 8 6.58 -36.35 17.62
C GLY A 8 7.42 -35.14 18.04
N SER A 9 7.07 -33.91 17.65
CA SER A 9 7.89 -32.71 17.89
C SER A 9 8.25 -32.49 19.36
N ALA A 10 7.33 -32.77 20.29
CA ALA A 10 7.60 -32.62 21.73
C ALA A 10 8.70 -33.57 22.21
N ALA A 11 8.63 -34.84 21.80
CA ALA A 11 9.65 -35.85 22.13
C ALA A 11 11.02 -35.48 21.52
N VAL A 12 11.03 -35.06 20.26
CA VAL A 12 12.26 -34.60 19.58
C VAL A 12 12.86 -33.39 20.30
N ALA A 13 12.05 -32.42 20.71
CA ALA A 13 12.52 -31.25 21.46
C ALA A 13 13.11 -31.64 22.82
N ALA A 14 12.50 -32.60 23.52
CA ALA A 14 12.99 -33.13 24.79
C ALA A 14 14.33 -33.88 24.63
N ASP A 15 14.46 -34.74 23.62
CA ASP A 15 15.71 -35.42 23.28
C ASP A 15 16.81 -34.42 22.93
N TRP A 16 16.49 -33.43 22.09
CA TRP A 16 17.42 -32.39 21.67
C TRP A 16 17.92 -31.54 22.84
N CYS A 17 17.01 -31.13 23.75
CA CYS A 17 17.37 -30.38 24.96
C CYS A 17 18.27 -31.20 25.89
N ARG A 18 18.03 -32.51 26.02
CA ARG A 18 18.91 -33.40 26.80
C ARG A 18 20.30 -33.51 26.18
N ALA A 19 20.38 -33.72 24.86
CA ALA A 19 21.64 -33.88 24.16
C ALA A 19 22.50 -32.61 24.18
N LEU A 20 21.89 -31.43 24.07
CA LEU A 20 22.61 -30.16 24.02
C LEU A 20 22.92 -29.54 25.38
N ARG A 21 22.36 -30.07 26.47
CA ARG A 21 22.54 -29.52 27.83
C ARG A 21 24.00 -29.20 28.20
N PRO A 22 25.03 -30.00 27.84
CA PRO A 22 26.42 -29.69 28.15
C PRO A 22 27.00 -28.49 27.39
N TRP A 23 26.38 -28.08 26.29
CA TRP A 23 26.86 -27.00 25.40
C TRP A 23 26.33 -25.62 25.79
N TYR A 24 25.38 -25.55 26.72
CA TYR A 24 24.73 -24.32 27.15
C TYR A 24 24.89 -24.13 28.66
N ALA A 25 24.97 -22.88 29.12
CA ALA A 25 25.06 -22.56 30.54
C ALA A 25 23.87 -23.13 31.34
N PHE A 26 22.68 -23.12 30.74
CA PHE A 26 21.53 -23.89 31.18
C PHE A 26 20.55 -24.10 30.01
N VAL A 27 19.70 -25.12 30.13
CA VAL A 27 18.59 -25.38 29.22
C VAL A 27 17.33 -25.52 30.06
N GLN A 28 16.30 -24.75 29.73
CA GLN A 28 14.97 -24.85 30.33
C GLN A 28 13.97 -25.25 29.25
N LEU A 29 13.33 -26.40 29.44
CA LEU A 29 12.24 -26.87 28.61
C LEU A 29 10.93 -26.70 29.40
N VAL A 30 9.92 -26.13 28.75
CA VAL A 30 8.57 -25.99 29.29
C VAL A 30 7.64 -26.74 28.35
N GLU A 31 7.02 -27.79 28.86
CA GLU A 31 6.05 -28.61 28.14
C GLU A 31 4.66 -28.35 28.72
N GLU A 32 3.74 -27.93 27.86
CA GLU A 32 2.32 -27.76 28.18
C GLU A 32 1.55 -28.71 27.26
N THR A 33 0.96 -29.78 27.82
CA THR A 33 0.25 -30.81 27.04
C THR A 33 -1.24 -30.51 26.85
N GLU A 34 -1.77 -29.51 27.57
CA GLU A 34 -3.18 -29.13 27.52
C GLU A 34 -3.33 -27.59 27.51
N PRO A 35 -4.32 -27.04 26.77
CA PRO A 35 -5.26 -27.76 25.90
C PRO A 35 -4.56 -28.28 24.62
N ALA A 36 -5.10 -29.31 23.97
CA ALA A 36 -4.55 -29.84 22.70
C ALA A 36 -5.02 -29.06 21.44
N SER A 37 -5.96 -28.12 21.60
CA SER A 37 -6.51 -27.27 20.53
C SER A 37 -7.07 -25.97 21.12
N TYR A 38 -7.24 -24.95 20.28
CA TYR A 38 -7.85 -23.69 20.70
C TYR A 38 -9.36 -23.66 20.44
N PRO A 39 -10.17 -23.01 21.30
CA PRO A 39 -11.59 -22.82 21.04
C PRO A 39 -11.84 -22.11 19.70
N GLY A 40 -12.64 -22.73 18.83
CA GLY A 40 -12.97 -22.21 17.49
C GLY A 40 -11.99 -22.60 16.39
N GLU A 41 -10.94 -23.36 16.69
CA GLU A 41 -10.03 -23.92 15.68
C GLU A 41 -10.79 -24.92 14.78
N THR A 42 -10.76 -24.71 13.47
CA THR A 42 -11.52 -25.51 12.48
C THR A 42 -10.63 -26.56 11.81
N ASP A 43 -9.33 -26.29 11.75
CA ASP A 43 -8.28 -27.13 11.20
C ASP A 43 -6.92 -26.65 11.72
N GLN A 44 -5.84 -27.38 11.41
CA GLN A 44 -4.48 -27.11 11.90
C GLN A 44 -3.86 -25.79 11.38
N LEU A 45 -4.41 -25.22 10.31
CA LEU A 45 -4.00 -23.96 9.69
C LEU A 45 -4.85 -22.78 10.17
N HIS A 46 -5.96 -23.04 10.88
CA HIS A 46 -6.77 -22.03 11.52
C HIS A 46 -6.12 -21.58 12.84
N TRP A 47 -5.86 -20.29 12.96
CA TRP A 47 -5.19 -19.70 14.12
C TRP A 47 -6.13 -18.71 14.81
N PRO A 48 -6.96 -19.17 15.76
CA PRO A 48 -7.90 -18.31 16.45
C PRO A 48 -7.17 -17.30 17.36
N GLU A 49 -7.89 -16.25 17.78
CA GLU A 49 -7.34 -15.20 18.65
C GLU A 49 -6.69 -15.74 19.93
N ALA A 50 -7.26 -16.80 20.50
CA ALA A 50 -6.74 -17.47 21.69
C ALA A 50 -5.32 -18.05 21.46
N ARG A 51 -5.07 -18.65 20.28
CA ARG A 51 -3.76 -19.14 19.85
C ARG A 51 -2.74 -18.04 19.78
N MET A 52 -3.12 -16.91 19.17
CA MET A 52 -2.26 -15.75 19.06
C MET A 52 -1.88 -15.16 20.43
N ARG A 53 -2.86 -15.03 21.33
CA ARG A 53 -2.65 -14.60 22.72
C ARG A 53 -1.72 -15.52 23.48
N HIS A 54 -1.80 -16.84 23.25
CA HIS A 54 -0.90 -17.79 23.88
C HIS A 54 0.56 -17.59 23.42
N LEU A 55 0.82 -17.57 22.11
CA LEU A 55 2.18 -17.40 21.56
C LEU A 55 2.84 -16.10 22.00
N LEU A 56 2.07 -15.01 22.08
CA LEU A 56 2.60 -13.73 22.54
C LEU A 56 2.91 -13.74 24.04
N ARG A 57 2.10 -14.42 24.86
CA ARG A 57 2.44 -14.67 26.27
C ARG A 57 3.73 -15.47 26.42
N LEU A 58 3.97 -16.47 25.58
CA LEU A 58 5.22 -17.24 25.60
C LEU A 58 6.43 -16.36 25.24
N ARG A 59 6.34 -15.54 24.19
CA ARG A 59 7.40 -14.58 23.82
C ARG A 59 7.64 -13.55 24.94
N GLN A 60 6.59 -13.08 25.61
CA GLN A 60 6.72 -12.18 26.75
C GLN A 60 7.40 -12.83 27.95
N ARG A 61 7.05 -14.08 28.27
CA ARG A 61 7.70 -14.86 29.33
C ARG A 61 9.20 -14.98 29.06
N ALA A 62 9.59 -15.28 27.82
CA ALA A 62 11.00 -15.34 27.42
C ALA A 62 11.73 -14.00 27.61
N LEU A 63 11.12 -12.89 27.19
CA LEU A 63 11.70 -11.55 27.38
C LEU A 63 11.82 -11.15 28.85
N THR A 64 10.78 -11.43 29.64
CA THR A 64 10.77 -11.15 31.07
C THR A 64 11.85 -11.95 31.79
N ALA A 65 11.98 -13.24 31.47
CA ALA A 65 13.03 -14.09 32.00
C ALA A 65 14.42 -13.58 31.61
N ALA A 66 14.63 -13.25 30.33
CA ALA A 66 15.92 -12.74 29.84
C ALA A 66 16.33 -11.45 30.56
N THR A 67 15.38 -10.55 30.78
CA THR A 67 15.58 -9.27 31.47
C THR A 67 15.88 -9.48 32.96
N ARG A 68 15.12 -10.36 33.65
CA ARG A 68 15.33 -10.69 35.06
C ARG A 68 16.67 -11.37 35.32
N LEU A 69 17.13 -12.21 34.39
CA LEU A 69 18.42 -12.89 34.46
C LEU A 69 19.59 -12.01 34.03
N GLY A 70 19.33 -10.78 33.58
CA GLY A 70 20.37 -9.81 33.23
C GLY A 70 21.08 -10.06 31.90
N PHE A 71 20.54 -10.90 31.02
CA PHE A 71 21.11 -11.11 29.68
C PHE A 71 21.03 -9.84 28.85
N ASP A 72 22.04 -9.53 28.04
CA ASP A 72 22.05 -8.34 27.18
C ASP A 72 21.19 -8.47 25.92
N PHE A 73 21.04 -9.71 25.42
CA PHE A 73 20.32 -10.01 24.18
C PHE A 73 19.41 -11.23 24.35
N LEU A 74 18.29 -11.22 23.62
CA LEU A 74 17.38 -12.35 23.48
C LEU A 74 17.20 -12.66 21.99
N LEU A 75 17.55 -13.89 21.58
CA LEU A 75 17.22 -14.39 20.25
C LEU A 75 15.91 -15.20 20.32
N LEU A 76 14.89 -14.74 19.61
CA LEU A 76 13.66 -15.48 19.37
C LEU A 76 13.80 -16.22 18.04
N LEU A 77 13.72 -17.55 18.08
CA LEU A 77 13.84 -18.42 16.90
C LEU A 77 12.66 -19.41 16.86
N ASP A 78 11.92 -19.36 15.76
CA ASP A 78 10.86 -20.33 15.48
C ASP A 78 11.50 -21.68 15.09
N ALA A 79 10.89 -22.80 15.49
CA ALA A 79 11.53 -24.13 15.43
C ALA A 79 11.77 -24.65 14.01
N ASP A 80 11.04 -24.08 13.05
CA ASP A 80 11.07 -24.43 11.64
C ASP A 80 12.04 -23.54 10.83
N ALA A 81 12.68 -22.56 11.47
CA ALA A 81 13.70 -21.74 10.83
C ALA A 81 15.03 -22.49 10.69
N LEU A 82 15.55 -22.56 9.46
CA LEU A 82 16.85 -23.15 9.16
C LEU A 82 17.90 -22.05 8.96
N LEU A 83 18.78 -21.86 9.95
CA LEU A 83 19.92 -20.97 9.82
C LEU A 83 21.09 -21.73 9.16
N THR A 84 21.52 -21.28 7.97
CA THR A 84 22.63 -21.90 7.22
C THR A 84 23.94 -21.14 7.39
N GLU A 85 23.90 -19.91 7.92
CA GLU A 85 25.07 -19.07 8.20
C GLU A 85 25.49 -19.25 9.68
N PRO A 86 26.62 -19.94 9.97
CA PRO A 86 27.04 -20.21 11.35
C PRO A 86 27.35 -18.95 12.17
N THR A 87 27.68 -17.84 11.49
CA THR A 87 28.00 -16.56 12.14
C THR A 87 26.79 -15.68 12.40
N THR A 88 25.56 -16.18 12.22
CA THR A 88 24.32 -15.38 12.33
C THR A 88 24.24 -14.63 13.66
N LEU A 89 24.37 -15.32 14.81
CA LEU A 89 24.20 -14.69 16.12
C LEU A 89 25.24 -13.59 16.38
N SER A 90 26.52 -13.89 16.13
CA SER A 90 27.60 -12.91 16.34
C SER A 90 27.48 -11.71 15.40
N ALA A 91 27.08 -11.93 14.14
CA ALA A 91 26.84 -10.86 13.17
C ALA A 91 25.71 -9.93 13.60
N LEU A 92 24.61 -10.46 14.15
CA LEU A 92 23.48 -9.66 14.63
C LEU A 92 23.81 -8.90 15.91
N VAL A 93 24.51 -9.52 16.87
CA VAL A 93 24.96 -8.88 18.11
C VAL A 93 25.89 -7.69 17.80
N ALA A 94 26.81 -7.86 16.85
CA ALA A 94 27.75 -6.82 16.45
C ALA A 94 27.07 -5.56 15.86
N LEU A 95 25.83 -5.66 15.36
CA LEU A 95 25.08 -4.51 14.85
C LEU A 95 24.60 -3.55 15.95
N GLY A 96 24.53 -4.01 17.21
CA GLY A 96 24.17 -3.20 18.37
C GLY A 96 22.76 -2.59 18.29
N ARG A 97 21.87 -3.15 17.47
CA ARG A 97 20.52 -2.61 17.24
C ARG A 97 19.53 -3.08 18.33
N PRO A 98 18.50 -2.26 18.64
CA PRO A 98 17.49 -2.65 19.63
C PRO A 98 16.65 -3.87 19.20
N ALA A 99 16.32 -3.95 17.90
CA ALA A 99 15.63 -5.09 17.29
C ALA A 99 16.17 -5.31 15.87
N VAL A 100 16.68 -6.51 15.60
CA VAL A 100 17.24 -6.88 14.29
C VAL A 100 16.96 -8.34 13.95
N ALA A 101 16.73 -8.63 12.67
CA ALA A 101 16.58 -9.98 12.15
C ALA A 101 17.57 -10.23 11.01
N PRO A 102 18.03 -11.47 10.81
CA PRO A 102 18.74 -11.86 9.60
C PRO A 102 17.74 -12.15 8.47
N LEU A 103 18.09 -11.86 7.21
CA LEU A 103 17.23 -12.19 6.07
C LEU A 103 17.15 -13.71 5.87
N LEU A 104 15.95 -14.26 6.01
CA LEU A 104 15.58 -15.64 5.71
C LEU A 104 14.57 -15.70 4.56
N LEU A 105 14.73 -16.68 3.67
CA LEU A 105 13.88 -16.87 2.48
C LEU A 105 13.06 -18.17 2.57
N THR A 106 11.93 -18.26 1.85
CA THR A 106 11.07 -19.46 1.90
C THR A 106 11.60 -20.72 1.19
N GLY A 107 12.79 -20.65 0.57
CA GLY A 107 13.35 -21.77 -0.23
C GLY A 107 12.57 -22.12 -1.51
N ARG A 108 11.36 -21.57 -1.74
CA ARG A 108 10.59 -21.77 -2.98
C ARG A 108 11.15 -20.93 -4.13
N PRO A 109 11.30 -21.51 -5.34
CA PRO A 109 11.61 -20.74 -6.54
C PRO A 109 10.57 -19.63 -6.76
N ASN A 110 11.04 -18.43 -7.13
CA ASN A 110 10.20 -17.26 -7.45
C ASN A 110 9.31 -16.71 -6.31
N SER A 111 9.50 -17.16 -5.06
CA SER A 111 8.80 -16.61 -3.91
C SER A 111 9.39 -15.26 -3.48
N LEU A 112 8.53 -14.25 -3.34
CA LEU A 112 8.85 -12.96 -2.74
C LEU A 112 8.52 -12.90 -1.25
N ALA A 113 8.49 -14.04 -0.56
CA ALA A 113 8.30 -14.09 0.88
C ALA A 113 9.64 -14.20 1.60
N ALA A 114 9.79 -13.39 2.65
CA ALA A 114 10.92 -13.32 3.55
C ALA A 114 10.42 -12.98 4.95
N ASN A 115 11.28 -13.19 5.95
CA ASN A 115 10.95 -13.09 7.38
C ASN A 115 10.80 -11.66 7.96
N PHE A 116 10.27 -10.73 7.16
CA PHE A 116 9.99 -9.36 7.58
C PHE A 116 8.83 -8.79 6.80
N TRP A 117 8.22 -7.73 7.31
CA TRP A 117 7.30 -6.86 6.59
C TRP A 117 7.95 -5.49 6.41
N SER A 118 7.87 -4.91 5.22
CA SER A 118 8.42 -3.56 4.97
C SER A 118 7.44 -2.44 5.36
N ALA A 119 6.14 -2.71 5.38
CA ALA A 119 5.13 -1.77 5.81
C ALA A 119 3.96 -2.47 6.49
N ILE A 120 3.13 -1.66 7.13
CA ILE A 120 1.85 -2.07 7.69
C ILE A 120 0.77 -1.16 7.11
N GLY A 121 -0.37 -1.73 6.73
CA GLY A 121 -1.59 -1.02 6.39
C GLY A 121 -2.24 -0.28 7.57
N PRO A 122 -3.20 0.62 7.29
CA PRO A 122 -3.94 1.38 8.31
C PRO A 122 -4.76 0.51 9.26
N ASP A 123 -5.06 -0.71 8.83
CA ASP A 123 -5.75 -1.76 9.57
C ASP A 123 -4.84 -2.55 10.51
N GLY A 124 -3.55 -2.23 10.55
CA GLY A 124 -2.55 -2.91 11.39
C GLY A 124 -1.96 -4.17 10.75
N TYR A 125 -2.32 -4.48 9.50
CA TYR A 125 -1.94 -5.72 8.81
C TYR A 125 -0.77 -5.55 7.83
N TYR A 126 -0.27 -6.67 7.32
CA TYR A 126 0.80 -6.68 6.33
C TYR A 126 0.46 -5.77 5.16
N ARG A 127 1.39 -4.87 4.86
CA ARG A 127 1.40 -4.14 3.60
C ARG A 127 2.76 -4.30 2.97
N ARG A 128 2.79 -4.74 1.71
CA ARG A 128 4.03 -4.81 0.95
C ARG A 128 4.48 -3.40 0.61
N GLY A 129 5.45 -2.89 1.36
CA GLY A 129 6.10 -1.61 1.10
C GLY A 129 6.92 -1.64 -0.19
N ARG A 130 7.06 -0.46 -0.81
CA ARG A 130 7.65 -0.23 -2.14
C ARG A 130 8.98 -0.96 -2.40
N ASP A 131 9.86 -0.97 -1.41
CA ASP A 131 11.22 -1.53 -1.58
C ASP A 131 11.37 -2.97 -1.11
N TYR A 132 10.28 -3.62 -0.67
CA TYR A 132 10.29 -4.98 -0.16
C TYR A 132 11.06 -5.94 -1.08
N ALA A 133 10.67 -5.96 -2.36
CA ALA A 133 11.26 -6.87 -3.34
C ALA A 133 12.73 -6.57 -3.60
N ARG A 134 13.15 -5.31 -3.48
CA ARG A 134 14.55 -4.89 -3.65
C ARG A 134 15.41 -5.35 -2.47
N VAL A 135 14.87 -5.21 -1.26
CA VAL A 135 15.49 -5.67 -0.01
C VAL A 135 15.57 -7.20 0.00
N GLN A 136 14.47 -7.90 -0.31
CA GLN A 136 14.44 -9.36 -0.34
C GLN A 136 15.37 -9.94 -1.42
N ALA A 137 15.34 -9.38 -2.63
CA ALA A 137 16.19 -9.84 -3.74
C ALA A 137 17.63 -9.31 -3.65
N ARG A 138 17.96 -8.54 -2.60
CA ARG A 138 19.29 -7.97 -2.36
C ARG A 138 19.83 -7.21 -3.59
N GLN A 139 18.99 -6.37 -4.19
CA GLN A 139 19.39 -5.56 -5.36
C GLN A 139 20.57 -4.62 -5.00
N PRO A 140 21.45 -4.29 -5.96
CA PRO A 140 22.50 -3.30 -5.73
C PRO A 140 21.94 -1.99 -5.16
N GLY A 141 22.58 -1.48 -4.10
CA GLY A 141 22.11 -0.29 -3.36
C GLY A 141 21.08 -0.58 -2.24
N TRP A 142 20.51 -1.80 -2.21
CA TRP A 142 19.56 -2.24 -1.17
C TRP A 142 20.13 -3.31 -0.24
N VAL A 143 21.40 -3.69 -0.42
CA VAL A 143 22.13 -4.61 0.46
C VAL A 143 22.68 -3.86 1.66
N GLY A 144 22.41 -4.33 2.87
CA GLY A 144 22.79 -3.68 4.11
C GLY A 144 21.78 -3.91 5.24
N LEU A 145 21.58 -2.86 6.04
CA LEU A 145 20.66 -2.89 7.15
C LEU A 145 19.40 -2.08 6.83
N GLN A 146 18.34 -2.77 6.45
CA GLN A 146 17.14 -2.15 5.89
C GLN A 146 16.07 -1.93 6.96
N PRO A 147 15.28 -0.84 6.89
CA PRO A 147 14.12 -0.67 7.76
C PRO A 147 13.11 -1.80 7.56
N ALA A 148 12.56 -2.29 8.66
CA ALA A 148 11.42 -3.20 8.63
C ALA A 148 10.31 -2.66 9.53
N ALA A 149 9.07 -2.90 9.15
CA ALA A 149 7.89 -2.58 9.93
C ALA A 149 7.60 -3.68 10.96
N VAL A 150 7.80 -4.94 10.57
CA VAL A 150 7.65 -6.13 11.42
C VAL A 150 8.78 -7.10 11.11
N LEU A 151 9.31 -7.76 12.14
CA LEU A 151 10.27 -8.87 12.04
C LEU A 151 9.61 -10.13 12.59
N HIS A 152 9.87 -11.28 11.98
CA HIS A 152 9.34 -12.56 12.45
C HIS A 152 10.32 -13.72 12.17
N THR A 153 10.00 -14.93 12.64
CA THR A 153 10.76 -16.18 12.47
C THR A 153 12.11 -16.24 13.18
N CYS A 154 12.94 -15.20 13.06
CA CYS A 154 14.22 -15.07 13.76
C CYS A 154 14.45 -13.59 14.11
N VAL A 155 14.44 -13.24 15.40
CA VAL A 155 14.54 -11.85 15.87
C VAL A 155 15.48 -11.76 17.07
N LEU A 156 16.52 -10.94 16.94
CA LEU A 156 17.40 -10.57 18.05
C LEU A 156 16.92 -9.25 18.67
N LEU A 157 16.69 -9.26 19.99
CA LEU A 157 16.27 -8.12 20.78
C LEU A 157 17.35 -7.76 21.79
N ARG A 158 17.54 -6.47 22.05
CA ARG A 158 18.35 -5.98 23.17
C ARG A 158 17.46 -5.80 24.40
N THR A 159 17.67 -6.61 25.42
CA THR A 159 16.77 -6.77 26.58
C THR A 159 16.60 -5.49 27.41
N ARG A 160 17.68 -4.71 27.61
CA ARG A 160 17.67 -3.46 28.40
C ARG A 160 16.83 -2.33 27.78
N LEU A 161 16.41 -2.48 26.52
CA LEU A 161 15.56 -1.53 25.81
C LEU A 161 14.12 -2.03 25.66
N ALA A 162 13.80 -3.19 26.25
CA ALA A 162 12.54 -3.88 26.08
C ALA A 162 11.62 -3.62 27.28
N TRP A 163 10.47 -3.01 27.03
CA TRP A 163 9.44 -2.73 28.03
C TRP A 163 8.62 -4.01 28.35
N PRO A 164 7.97 -4.13 29.52
CA PRO A 164 6.95 -5.17 29.74
C PRO A 164 5.91 -5.14 28.62
N ILE A 165 5.70 -6.29 27.96
CA ILE A 165 4.71 -6.47 26.89
C ILE A 165 3.51 -7.19 27.48
N ASP A 166 2.62 -6.39 28.07
CA ASP A 166 1.41 -6.92 28.72
C ASP A 166 0.23 -7.04 27.75
N ASP A 167 0.43 -6.81 26.44
CA ASP A 167 -0.66 -6.94 25.48
C ASP A 167 -0.25 -7.21 24.02
N LEU A 168 -1.13 -7.90 23.29
CA LEU A 168 -0.96 -8.39 21.91
C LEU A 168 -0.50 -7.33 20.88
N PRO A 169 -1.01 -6.08 20.94
CA PRO A 169 -0.53 -5.02 20.06
C PRO A 169 0.88 -4.53 20.43
N LEU A 170 1.36 -4.80 21.65
CA LEU A 170 2.57 -4.20 22.18
C LEU A 170 3.85 -4.81 21.64
N PHE A 171 3.94 -6.11 21.30
CA PHE A 171 5.15 -6.65 20.63
C PHE A 171 5.40 -5.94 19.27
N TYR A 172 4.31 -5.67 18.57
CA TYR A 172 4.29 -5.00 17.27
C TYR A 172 4.47 -3.47 17.39
N TRP A 173 3.92 -2.84 18.42
CA TRP A 173 4.06 -1.40 18.66
C TRP A 173 5.41 -1.03 19.31
N VAL A 174 5.94 -1.91 20.18
CA VAL A 174 7.31 -1.86 20.71
C VAL A 174 8.29 -1.99 19.56
N ALA A 175 8.07 -2.92 18.61
CA ALA A 175 8.90 -3.01 17.41
C ALA A 175 8.97 -1.67 16.65
N ARG A 176 7.85 -0.96 16.44
CA ARG A 176 7.88 0.38 15.79
C ARG A 176 8.73 1.42 16.52
N ARG A 177 8.71 1.45 17.86
CA ARG A 177 9.59 2.34 18.66
C ARG A 177 11.06 1.91 18.60
N LEU A 178 11.33 0.61 18.53
CA LEU A 178 12.68 0.04 18.44
C LEU A 178 13.33 0.22 17.06
N ARG A 179 12.58 0.72 16.07
CA ARG A 179 13.03 0.96 14.68
C ARG A 179 13.67 -0.31 14.09
N PRO A 180 12.86 -1.36 13.84
CA PRO A 180 13.36 -2.69 13.51
C PRO A 180 14.18 -2.65 12.24
N ARG A 181 15.18 -3.52 12.18
CA ARG A 181 16.04 -3.65 11.00
C ARG A 181 16.12 -5.09 10.52
N ILE A 182 16.10 -5.27 9.21
CA ILE A 182 16.43 -6.54 8.56
C ILE A 182 17.85 -6.43 8.00
N ASP A 183 18.72 -7.35 8.37
CA ASP A 183 20.07 -7.46 7.80
C ASP A 183 20.02 -8.37 6.58
N ASN A 184 20.15 -7.77 5.40
CA ASN A 184 20.18 -8.47 4.12
C ASN A 184 21.57 -8.44 3.47
N ARG A 185 22.64 -8.15 4.23
CA ARG A 185 24.02 -8.26 3.73
C ARG A 185 24.30 -9.66 3.17
N ARG A 186 23.65 -10.68 3.72
CA ARG A 186 23.65 -12.07 3.25
C ARG A 186 22.23 -12.63 3.30
N VAL A 187 22.04 -13.80 2.69
CA VAL A 187 20.93 -14.69 3.02
C VAL A 187 21.44 -15.62 4.10
N TYR A 188 20.85 -15.57 5.28
CA TYR A 188 21.34 -16.29 6.46
C TYR A 188 20.73 -17.67 6.62
N GLY A 189 19.70 -17.97 5.83
CA GLY A 189 18.99 -19.24 5.90
C GLY A 189 17.62 -19.19 5.27
N PHE A 190 16.81 -20.18 5.64
CA PHE A 190 15.51 -20.43 5.07
C PHE A 190 14.47 -20.72 6.15
N TYR A 191 13.20 -20.63 5.79
CA TYR A 191 12.09 -21.09 6.63
C TYR A 191 11.03 -21.74 5.74
N PRO A 192 10.23 -22.70 6.22
CA PRO A 192 9.31 -23.41 5.36
C PRO A 192 8.21 -22.48 4.85
N PRO A 193 7.82 -22.64 3.58
CA PRO A 193 6.66 -21.96 3.05
C PRO A 193 5.39 -22.61 3.62
N SER A 194 4.36 -21.83 3.99
CA SER A 194 3.09 -22.44 4.38
C SER A 194 2.48 -23.26 3.22
N PRO A 195 1.83 -24.38 3.53
CA PRO A 195 0.95 -25.04 2.58
C PRO A 195 -0.22 -24.08 2.33
N GLU A 196 -0.47 -23.80 1.04
CA GLU A 196 -1.59 -22.99 0.53
C GLU A 196 -1.53 -21.45 0.72
N SER A 197 -1.13 -20.81 -0.38
CA SER A 197 -1.29 -19.37 -0.67
C SER A 197 -0.50 -18.39 0.21
N ILE A 198 0.05 -17.40 -0.50
CA ILE A 198 0.66 -16.15 -0.07
C ILE A 198 0.38 -15.79 1.41
N ASP A 199 1.45 -15.59 2.19
CA ASP A 199 1.45 -15.00 3.54
C ASP A 199 1.10 -15.92 4.74
N GLY A 200 1.60 -17.14 4.82
CA GLY A 200 1.31 -18.07 5.92
C GLY A 200 1.78 -17.76 7.35
N LEU A 201 2.51 -16.68 7.59
CA LEU A 201 2.69 -16.14 8.95
C LEU A 201 1.72 -14.98 9.22
N SER A 202 1.07 -14.46 8.17
CA SER A 202 0.09 -13.39 8.20
C SER A 202 -1.35 -13.94 8.12
N ALA A 203 -1.63 -14.98 7.33
CA ALA A 203 -2.95 -15.60 7.14
C ALA A 203 -3.46 -16.33 8.40
N ALA A 204 -2.54 -16.86 9.18
CA ALA A 204 -2.80 -17.37 10.51
C ALA A 204 -3.07 -16.25 11.55
N LEU A 205 -2.55 -15.03 11.34
CA LEU A 205 -2.99 -13.86 12.14
C LEU A 205 -4.41 -13.36 11.75
N LEU A 206 -5.05 -13.97 10.74
CA LEU A 206 -6.10 -13.36 9.93
C LEU A 206 -7.47 -14.06 10.02
N GLU A 207 -7.98 -14.33 11.23
CA GLU A 207 -9.43 -14.29 11.39
C GLU A 207 -9.90 -12.82 11.45
N ARG A 208 -10.61 -12.41 10.39
CA ARG A 208 -11.13 -11.05 10.17
C ARG A 208 -12.17 -10.68 11.23
N GLY A 209 -11.72 -10.10 12.35
CA GLY A 209 -12.58 -9.42 13.32
C GLY A 209 -12.03 -9.38 14.74
N ALA A 210 -11.29 -10.41 15.14
CA ALA A 210 -10.69 -10.55 16.47
C ALA A 210 -9.71 -9.41 16.80
N PHE A 211 -8.72 -9.19 15.93
CA PHE A 211 -7.69 -8.17 16.11
C PHE A 211 -8.24 -6.73 16.15
N ARG A 212 -9.28 -6.43 15.36
CA ARG A 212 -9.94 -5.11 15.37
C ARG A 212 -10.78 -4.90 16.63
N ARG A 213 -11.48 -5.93 17.12
CA ARG A 213 -12.21 -5.88 18.40
C ARG A 213 -11.23 -5.67 19.56
N LEU A 214 -10.11 -6.39 19.56
CA LEU A 214 -9.03 -6.23 20.52
C LEU A 214 -8.42 -4.81 20.52
N LEU A 215 -8.14 -4.24 19.34
CA LEU A 215 -7.66 -2.86 19.21
C LEU A 215 -8.68 -1.80 19.65
N THR A 216 -9.98 -2.11 19.55
CA THR A 216 -11.06 -1.19 19.95
C THR A 216 -11.25 -1.25 21.48
N ASP A 217 -11.31 -2.45 22.06
CA ASP A 217 -11.42 -2.65 23.52
C ASP A 217 -10.23 -2.02 24.28
N LEU A 218 -9.01 -2.11 23.74
CA LEU A 218 -7.81 -1.52 24.35
C LEU A 218 -7.73 0.00 24.20
N ARG A 219 -8.26 0.56 23.11
CA ARG A 219 -8.37 2.02 22.95
C ARG A 219 -9.33 2.61 23.98
N ASP A 220 -10.41 1.88 24.29
CA ASP A 220 -11.41 2.32 25.26
C ASP A 220 -10.91 2.14 26.71
N GLN A 221 -10.08 1.12 27.00
CA GLN A 221 -9.39 0.98 28.29
C GLN A 221 -8.30 2.04 28.55
N LEU A 222 -7.62 2.52 27.50
CA LEU A 222 -6.64 3.62 27.58
C LEU A 222 -7.29 5.02 27.57
N ALA A 223 -8.59 5.12 27.26
CA ALA A 223 -9.36 6.36 27.26
C ALA A 223 -10.09 6.61 28.59
N THR A 224 -10.19 5.61 29.47
CA THR A 224 -10.69 5.80 30.85
C THR A 224 -9.55 6.22 31.77
N PRO A 225 -9.63 7.38 32.46
CA PRO A 225 -8.64 7.75 33.46
C PRO A 225 -8.71 6.78 34.64
N VAL A 226 -7.63 6.04 34.87
CA VAL A 226 -7.45 5.24 36.09
C VAL A 226 -7.18 6.21 37.25
N PRO A 227 -7.86 6.11 38.40
CA PRO A 227 -7.58 6.95 39.57
C PRO A 227 -6.16 6.69 40.08
N HIS A 228 -5.39 7.75 40.29
CA HIS A 228 -4.05 7.67 40.87
C HIS A 228 -4.10 7.10 42.31
N PRO A 229 -3.32 6.06 42.65
CA PRO A 229 -3.08 5.70 44.04
C PRO A 229 -2.09 6.72 44.65
N HIS A 230 -2.45 7.22 45.83
CA HIS A 230 -1.64 8.13 46.63
C HIS A 230 -0.23 7.57 46.94
N PRO A 231 0.83 8.40 46.95
CA PRO A 231 2.15 7.97 47.36
C PRO A 231 2.24 7.92 48.90
N HIS A 232 2.63 6.76 49.43
CA HIS A 232 3.03 6.58 50.82
C HIS A 232 4.51 6.14 50.91
N PRO A 233 5.19 6.42 52.03
CA PRO A 233 6.45 7.15 52.03
C PRO A 233 7.70 6.26 52.09
N HIS A 234 8.81 6.75 51.53
CA HIS A 234 10.14 6.17 51.72
C HIS A 234 10.69 6.53 53.13
N PRO A 235 11.42 5.61 53.80
CA PRO A 235 12.04 5.90 55.08
C PRO A 235 13.26 6.82 54.92
N HIS A 236 13.34 7.78 55.84
CA HIS A 236 14.41 8.76 55.99
C HIS A 236 15.76 8.13 56.35
N LEU A 237 16.83 8.66 55.78
CA LEU A 237 18.13 8.77 56.42
C LEU A 237 18.59 10.23 56.34
N HIS A 238 18.83 10.81 57.51
CA HIS A 238 19.29 12.18 57.82
C HIS A 238 20.64 12.05 58.57
N PRO A 239 21.38 13.13 58.87
CA PRO A 239 22.12 14.07 58.00
C PRO A 239 23.54 14.36 58.55
N TYR A 240 24.18 15.45 58.06
CA TYR A 240 25.30 16.27 58.62
C TYR A 240 26.62 16.28 57.80
N PRO A 241 27.44 17.36 57.85
CA PRO A 241 27.12 18.78 57.61
C PRO A 241 28.07 19.49 56.62
N HIS A 242 27.63 20.65 56.11
CA HIS A 242 28.46 21.65 55.44
C HIS A 242 29.31 22.49 56.43
N PRO A 243 30.42 23.07 55.95
CA PRO A 243 30.77 24.43 56.35
C PRO A 243 31.05 25.39 55.17
N HIS A 244 30.92 26.67 55.52
CA HIS A 244 30.77 27.90 54.72
C HIS A 244 32.02 28.40 53.93
N PRO A 245 31.85 29.35 52.99
CA PRO A 245 32.95 30.11 52.36
C PRO A 245 33.18 31.49 53.01
N ARG A 246 34.45 31.95 53.07
CA ARG A 246 34.83 33.34 53.43
C ARG A 246 36.05 33.86 52.62
N SER A 247 35.80 34.99 51.92
CA SER A 247 36.58 36.26 51.75
C SER A 247 38.10 36.32 51.40
N TYR A 248 38.40 36.92 50.21
CA TYR A 248 39.37 38.01 49.79
C TYR A 248 40.87 37.99 50.22
N PRO A 249 41.83 38.79 49.63
CA PRO A 249 41.96 39.46 48.29
C PRO A 249 43.41 39.54 47.61
N HIS A 250 43.47 39.97 46.33
CA HIS A 250 44.52 40.76 45.57
C HIS A 250 45.95 40.19 45.21
N PRO A 251 46.77 40.77 44.28
CA PRO A 251 46.56 41.44 42.95
C PRO A 251 47.68 41.23 41.84
N HIS A 252 47.46 41.83 40.63
CA HIS A 252 48.43 42.30 39.57
C HIS A 252 48.68 41.41 38.28
N PRO A 253 49.17 41.97 37.13
CA PRO A 253 48.43 42.78 36.14
C PRO A 253 48.71 42.46 34.62
N HIS A 254 47.72 42.75 33.73
CA HIS A 254 47.73 43.18 32.28
C HIS A 254 48.73 42.59 31.22
N PRO A 255 48.56 42.78 29.87
CA PRO A 255 47.47 43.39 29.05
C PRO A 255 46.95 42.49 27.87
N HIS A 256 45.65 42.47 27.51
CA HIS A 256 44.96 43.08 26.33
C HIS A 256 45.41 42.65 24.90
N PRO A 257 44.61 42.80 23.79
CA PRO A 257 43.15 42.97 23.63
C PRO A 257 42.44 42.33 22.37
N TYR A 258 41.14 42.02 22.52
CA TYR A 258 39.96 42.25 21.62
C TYR A 258 39.81 41.59 20.22
N PRO A 259 38.57 41.24 19.74
CA PRO A 259 37.45 42.19 19.63
C PRO A 259 36.00 41.70 19.90
N HIS A 260 35.12 42.70 19.83
CA HIS A 260 33.64 42.78 19.78
C HIS A 260 33.15 43.63 20.96
N PRO A 261 32.23 44.63 20.76
CA PRO A 261 30.81 44.30 20.52
C PRO A 261 29.91 45.41 19.88
N HIS A 262 28.65 45.06 19.58
CA HIS A 262 27.45 45.94 19.63
C HIS A 262 26.70 45.65 20.97
N PRO A 263 25.59 46.30 21.42
CA PRO A 263 24.77 47.42 20.91
C PRO A 263 24.30 48.49 21.97
N ARG A 264 23.60 49.53 21.47
CA ARG A 264 22.58 50.48 22.04
C ARG A 264 22.18 50.45 23.54
N SER A 265 21.93 51.66 24.12
CA SER A 265 20.56 52.21 24.42
C SER A 265 20.52 53.58 25.16
N TYR A 266 19.72 54.53 24.62
CA TYR A 266 18.83 55.58 25.24
C TYR A 266 19.39 56.71 26.19
N PRO A 267 18.68 57.83 26.50
CA PRO A 267 17.89 58.78 25.66
C PRO A 267 17.89 60.29 26.10
N HIS A 268 17.09 61.13 25.40
CA HIS A 268 16.46 62.44 25.78
C HIS A 268 17.10 63.78 25.25
N PRO A 269 16.37 64.95 25.17
CA PRO A 269 15.67 65.41 23.95
C PRO A 269 15.72 66.95 23.60
N HIS A 270 15.43 67.31 22.33
CA HIS A 270 14.88 68.61 21.79
C HIS A 270 15.63 69.97 22.01
N PRO A 271 15.33 71.11 21.31
CA PRO A 271 14.80 71.40 19.94
C PRO A 271 15.46 72.63 19.18
N HIS A 272 15.03 72.87 17.91
CA HIS A 272 15.03 74.14 17.10
C HIS A 272 16.23 74.48 16.13
N PRO A 273 16.12 75.43 15.15
CA PRO A 273 15.58 75.26 13.78
C PRO A 273 16.45 75.89 12.62
N HIS A 274 16.03 75.72 11.35
CA HIS A 274 16.57 76.26 10.06
C HIS A 274 16.81 77.80 10.00
N PRO A 275 17.65 78.42 9.10
CA PRO A 275 17.49 78.48 7.61
C PRO A 275 18.75 78.74 6.68
N HIS A 276 18.51 78.83 5.36
CA HIS A 276 19.32 78.95 4.10
C HIS A 276 20.27 80.20 3.92
N PRO A 277 20.86 80.62 2.73
CA PRO A 277 21.08 80.06 1.33
C PRO A 277 22.45 80.40 0.57
N HIS A 278 22.76 79.66 -0.53
CA HIS A 278 23.44 79.95 -1.88
C HIS A 278 24.81 80.70 -2.04
N PRO A 279 25.57 80.72 -3.21
CA PRO A 279 25.48 80.04 -4.56
C PRO A 279 26.79 79.48 -5.25
N HIS A 280 26.64 78.51 -6.19
CA HIS A 280 27.27 78.16 -7.53
C HIS A 280 28.78 78.36 -7.93
N PRO A 281 29.34 77.80 -9.07
CA PRO A 281 28.99 76.67 -9.99
C PRO A 281 30.18 75.74 -10.50
N HIS A 282 30.02 74.46 -10.92
CA HIS A 282 29.96 73.82 -12.30
C HIS A 282 30.68 72.42 -12.26
N PRO A 283 30.66 71.49 -13.26
CA PRO A 283 29.60 70.90 -14.14
C PRO A 283 29.50 69.33 -14.09
N HIS A 284 28.47 68.75 -14.76
CA HIS A 284 27.93 67.35 -14.70
C HIS A 284 28.67 66.22 -15.49
N PRO A 285 28.40 64.91 -15.19
CA PRO A 285 27.43 64.09 -15.97
C PRO A 285 26.61 62.97 -15.24
N HIS A 286 25.39 62.70 -15.76
CA HIS A 286 24.52 61.47 -15.75
C HIS A 286 24.12 60.72 -14.44
N PRO A 287 23.13 59.78 -14.44
CA PRO A 287 21.85 59.64 -15.19
C PRO A 287 20.63 59.27 -14.29
N ARG A 288 19.38 59.62 -14.67
CA ARG A 288 18.17 58.75 -14.55
C ARG A 288 16.84 59.42 -14.98
N SER A 289 15.96 58.52 -15.40
CA SER A 289 14.55 58.58 -15.81
C SER A 289 13.57 59.36 -14.91
N TYR A 290 12.58 60.00 -15.55
CA TYR A 290 11.35 60.54 -14.96
C TYR A 290 10.10 59.66 -15.28
N PRO A 291 8.99 59.79 -14.52
CA PRO A 291 7.82 58.90 -14.57
C PRO A 291 6.48 59.55 -15.03
N HIS A 292 5.49 58.67 -15.26
CA HIS A 292 4.00 58.81 -15.38
C HIS A 292 3.39 59.42 -16.66
N PRO A 293 2.29 58.81 -17.23
CA PRO A 293 0.92 59.00 -16.70
C PRO A 293 -0.09 57.80 -16.85
N HIS A 294 -1.22 57.89 -16.11
CA HIS A 294 -2.54 57.21 -16.34
C HIS A 294 -3.49 58.18 -17.12
N PRO A 295 -4.79 57.92 -17.48
CA PRO A 295 -5.63 56.69 -17.67
C PRO A 295 -6.57 56.69 -18.93
N HIS A 296 -7.33 55.57 -19.10
CA HIS A 296 -8.61 55.34 -19.86
C HIS A 296 -8.57 54.92 -21.36
N PRO A 297 -9.62 54.25 -21.93
CA PRO A 297 -10.35 53.05 -21.49
C PRO A 297 -10.55 52.00 -22.64
N HIS A 298 -11.14 50.84 -22.29
CA HIS A 298 -11.33 49.59 -23.05
C HIS A 298 -11.91 49.65 -24.49
N PRO A 299 -11.70 48.57 -25.27
CA PRO A 299 -12.86 47.76 -25.66
C PRO A 299 -12.69 46.24 -25.46
N HIS A 300 -13.82 45.56 -25.28
CA HIS A 300 -14.02 44.15 -24.96
C HIS A 300 -13.46 43.16 -26.01
N PRO A 301 -13.03 41.95 -25.60
CA PRO A 301 -12.79 40.85 -26.52
C PRO A 301 -14.04 39.98 -26.68
N HIS A 302 -14.49 39.79 -27.93
CA HIS A 302 -15.28 38.64 -28.33
C HIS A 302 -14.37 37.55 -28.95
N PRO A 303 -14.75 36.28 -28.81
CA PRO A 303 -13.84 35.14 -28.92
C PRO A 303 -13.81 34.53 -30.33
N HIS A 304 -12.94 33.52 -30.49
CA HIS A 304 -12.80 32.52 -31.57
C HIS A 304 -11.51 32.68 -32.41
N PRO A 305 -10.95 31.58 -32.95
CA PRO A 305 -10.78 30.23 -32.41
C PRO A 305 -9.28 29.85 -32.41
N HIS A 306 -8.80 29.15 -31.39
CA HIS A 306 -7.41 28.65 -31.38
C HIS A 306 -7.19 27.64 -32.51
N SER A 307 -6.46 28.06 -33.53
CA SER A 307 -5.78 27.22 -34.51
C SER A 307 -4.62 26.48 -33.84
N TYR A 308 -4.73 25.16 -33.82
CA TYR A 308 -3.69 24.23 -33.36
C TYR A 308 -2.45 24.30 -34.27
N PRO A 309 -1.23 24.45 -33.72
CA PRO A 309 -0.02 24.03 -34.39
C PRO A 309 0.19 22.52 -34.18
N HIS A 310 0.66 21.85 -35.22
CA HIS A 310 1.00 20.42 -35.21
C HIS A 310 2.14 20.08 -34.23
N PRO A 311 2.20 18.81 -33.74
CA PRO A 311 2.95 18.45 -32.55
C PRO A 311 4.42 18.13 -32.82
N HIS A 312 5.30 18.70 -31.99
CA HIS A 312 6.57 18.07 -31.65
C HIS A 312 6.30 16.93 -30.64
N PRO A 313 6.94 15.75 -30.79
CA PRO A 313 6.74 14.64 -29.88
C PRO A 313 7.48 14.89 -28.56
N HIS A 314 6.83 14.54 -27.45
CA HIS A 314 7.31 14.62 -26.06
C HIS A 314 7.19 16.00 -25.38
N ARG A 315 6.04 16.25 -24.72
CA ARG A 315 6.00 16.91 -23.39
C ARG A 315 4.64 17.02 -22.70
N ASP A 316 3.51 16.70 -23.35
CA ASP A 316 2.22 16.76 -22.66
C ASP A 316 1.81 15.40 -22.07
N PRO A 317 1.51 15.30 -20.76
CA PRO A 317 1.00 14.08 -20.17
C PRO A 317 -0.35 13.69 -20.79
N PRO A 318 -0.64 12.38 -20.92
CA PRO A 318 -1.90 11.93 -21.51
C PRO A 318 -3.09 12.45 -20.69
N PRO A 319 -4.22 12.84 -21.34
CA PRO A 319 -5.39 13.31 -20.62
C PRO A 319 -5.87 12.29 -19.58
N VAL A 320 -6.17 12.76 -18.37
CA VAL A 320 -6.70 11.93 -17.28
C VAL A 320 -8.21 12.08 -17.19
N PHE A 321 -8.94 10.97 -17.20
CA PHE A 321 -10.38 10.91 -16.96
C PHE A 321 -10.67 10.22 -15.63
N ILE A 322 -11.41 10.88 -14.75
CA ILE A 322 -11.87 10.28 -13.49
C ILE A 322 -13.34 9.91 -13.61
N ILE A 323 -13.68 8.63 -13.55
CA ILE A 323 -15.05 8.14 -13.53
C ILE A 323 -15.57 8.26 -12.09
N GLY A 324 -16.45 9.21 -11.86
CA GLY A 324 -16.95 9.52 -10.52
C GLY A 324 -18.47 9.51 -10.39
N LEU A 325 -18.98 8.89 -9.34
CA LEU A 325 -20.41 8.89 -9.02
C LEU A 325 -20.80 10.25 -8.41
N ALA A 326 -21.78 10.92 -9.02
CA ALA A 326 -22.24 12.24 -8.55
C ALA A 326 -22.74 12.26 -7.09
N ARG A 327 -23.18 11.12 -6.57
CA ARG A 327 -23.62 10.95 -5.17
C ARG A 327 -22.47 10.71 -4.17
N ARG A 328 -21.22 10.61 -4.66
CA ARG A 328 -19.98 10.38 -3.90
C ARG A 328 -18.96 11.50 -4.16
N PRO A 329 -19.33 12.78 -4.01
CA PRO A 329 -18.43 13.89 -4.35
C PRO A 329 -17.11 13.86 -3.56
N GLU A 330 -17.12 13.28 -2.35
CA GLU A 330 -15.94 13.13 -1.49
C GLU A 330 -14.83 12.29 -2.12
N ARG A 331 -15.19 11.25 -2.88
CA ARG A 331 -14.23 10.36 -3.54
C ARG A 331 -13.52 11.06 -4.67
N LEU A 332 -14.29 11.74 -5.52
CA LEU A 332 -13.78 12.55 -6.61
C LEU A 332 -12.89 13.68 -6.07
N ALA A 333 -13.28 14.36 -4.99
CA ALA A 333 -12.51 15.44 -4.38
C ALA A 333 -11.13 14.96 -3.87
N ARG A 334 -11.10 13.80 -3.19
CA ARG A 334 -9.84 13.19 -2.70
C ARG A 334 -8.88 12.89 -3.85
N LEU A 335 -9.35 12.17 -4.87
CA LEU A 335 -8.49 11.80 -6.01
C LEU A 335 -8.09 13.02 -6.85
N SER A 336 -8.99 14.00 -6.98
CA SER A 336 -8.71 15.28 -7.62
C SER A 336 -7.57 16.02 -6.93
N ALA A 337 -7.58 16.10 -5.59
CA ALA A 337 -6.51 16.72 -4.83
C ALA A 337 -5.17 16.01 -5.07
N ALA A 338 -5.15 14.67 -5.03
CA ALA A 338 -3.93 13.90 -5.29
C ALA A 338 -3.35 14.13 -6.71
N LEU A 339 -4.21 14.28 -7.73
CA LEU A 339 -3.77 14.58 -9.10
C LEU A 339 -3.31 16.02 -9.26
N SER A 340 -3.96 16.97 -8.58
CA SER A 340 -3.52 18.36 -8.54
C SER A 340 -2.17 18.51 -7.86
N ASP A 341 -1.94 17.82 -6.74
CA ASP A 341 -0.65 17.80 -6.04
C ASP A 341 0.46 17.20 -6.92
N ALA A 342 0.11 16.21 -7.75
CA ALA A 342 1.03 15.64 -8.74
C ALA A 342 1.20 16.51 -10.00
N GLY A 343 0.42 17.59 -10.19
CA GLY A 343 0.49 18.46 -11.37
C GLY A 343 -0.18 17.89 -12.62
N TRP A 344 -1.03 16.87 -12.51
CA TRP A 344 -1.68 16.21 -13.64
C TRP A 344 -3.08 16.78 -13.90
N PRO A 345 -3.32 17.44 -15.05
CA PRO A 345 -4.65 17.93 -15.38
C PRO A 345 -5.61 16.76 -15.61
N TYR A 346 -6.80 16.86 -15.03
CA TYR A 346 -7.80 15.80 -15.10
C TYR A 346 -9.17 16.34 -15.51
N GLN A 347 -10.01 15.44 -16.03
CA GLN A 347 -11.36 15.72 -16.46
C GLN A 347 -12.34 14.74 -15.80
N PRO A 348 -13.17 15.19 -14.86
CA PRO A 348 -14.22 14.35 -14.29
C PRO A 348 -15.21 13.88 -15.35
N VAL A 349 -15.58 12.61 -15.28
CA VAL A 349 -16.60 11.97 -16.11
C VAL A 349 -17.66 11.43 -15.16
N ARG A 350 -18.88 11.98 -15.30
CA ARG A 350 -20.02 11.56 -14.47
C ARG A 350 -20.35 10.09 -14.75
N ALA A 351 -20.13 9.24 -13.75
CA ALA A 351 -20.47 7.84 -13.81
C ALA A 351 -22.01 7.65 -13.86
N VAL A 352 -22.42 6.57 -14.50
CA VAL A 352 -23.83 6.15 -14.55
C VAL A 352 -24.24 5.64 -13.18
N ASP A 353 -25.28 6.22 -12.60
CA ASP A 353 -25.88 5.69 -11.37
C ASP A 353 -26.82 4.54 -11.73
N TRP A 354 -26.55 3.34 -11.21
CA TRP A 354 -27.40 2.17 -11.42
C TRP A 354 -28.86 2.40 -11.00
N ARG A 355 -29.13 3.28 -10.02
CA ARG A 355 -30.51 3.65 -9.62
C ARG A 355 -31.29 4.26 -10.77
N SER A 356 -30.61 4.99 -11.66
CA SER A 356 -31.21 5.57 -12.87
C SER A 356 -31.52 4.53 -13.95
N LEU A 357 -30.83 3.37 -13.93
CA LEU A 357 -31.03 2.29 -14.90
C LEU A 357 -32.34 1.53 -14.68
N ARG A 358 -32.89 1.52 -13.46
CA ARG A 358 -34.18 0.89 -13.14
C ARG A 358 -35.31 1.37 -14.06
N ARG A 359 -35.34 2.67 -14.37
CA ARG A 359 -36.34 3.28 -15.26
C ARG A 359 -36.02 3.03 -16.74
N ARG A 360 -34.74 3.04 -17.13
CA ARG A 360 -34.30 2.82 -18.53
C ARG A 360 -34.52 1.38 -19.00
N ARG A 361 -34.39 0.39 -18.12
CA ARG A 361 -34.62 -1.03 -18.43
C ARG A 361 -36.02 -1.31 -18.97
N ARG A 362 -37.02 -0.51 -18.59
CA ARG A 362 -38.40 -0.59 -19.10
C ARG A 362 -38.52 -0.16 -20.57
N ARG A 363 -37.63 0.71 -21.05
CA ARG A 363 -37.66 1.27 -22.42
C ARG A 363 -36.72 0.57 -23.40
N ARG A 364 -35.55 0.12 -22.93
CA ARG A 364 -34.60 -0.72 -23.70
C ARG A 364 -34.05 -1.81 -22.78
N PRO A 365 -34.33 -3.10 -23.04
CA PRO A 365 -33.88 -4.18 -22.16
C PRO A 365 -32.35 -4.31 -22.19
N LEU A 366 -31.71 -4.09 -21.03
CA LEU A 366 -30.33 -4.49 -20.81
C LEU A 366 -30.29 -6.00 -20.58
N ARG A 367 -29.43 -6.71 -21.32
CA ARG A 367 -29.21 -8.15 -21.19
C ARG A 367 -27.79 -8.38 -20.74
N GLN A 368 -27.56 -9.35 -19.85
CA GLN A 368 -26.20 -9.85 -19.64
C GLN A 368 -25.80 -10.77 -20.80
N LEU A 369 -24.51 -11.05 -20.93
CA LEU A 369 -24.03 -12.08 -21.85
C LEU A 369 -24.67 -13.44 -21.46
N PRO A 370 -25.26 -14.19 -22.41
CA PRO A 370 -25.78 -15.53 -22.13
C PRO A 370 -24.69 -16.41 -21.53
N GLY A 371 -25.05 -17.21 -20.52
CA GLY A 371 -24.12 -18.08 -19.78
C GLY A 371 -23.25 -17.37 -18.72
N TYR A 372 -23.18 -16.03 -18.70
CA TYR A 372 -22.38 -15.33 -17.69
C TYR A 372 -22.91 -15.60 -16.27
N ARG A 373 -21.96 -15.89 -15.38
CA ARG A 373 -22.10 -15.97 -13.93
C ARG A 373 -20.82 -15.39 -13.34
N ASP A 374 -20.97 -14.64 -12.26
CA ASP A 374 -19.83 -14.20 -11.49
C ASP A 374 -19.01 -15.43 -11.04
N PRO A 375 -17.71 -15.51 -11.37
CA PRO A 375 -16.91 -16.69 -11.07
C PRO A 375 -16.77 -17.00 -9.57
N ALA A 376 -16.84 -15.98 -8.71
CA ALA A 376 -16.64 -16.15 -7.28
C ALA A 376 -17.91 -16.56 -6.53
N THR A 377 -19.06 -16.03 -6.93
CA THR A 377 -20.32 -16.16 -6.18
C THR A 377 -21.42 -16.89 -6.97
N GLY A 378 -21.22 -17.11 -8.27
CA GLY A 378 -22.24 -17.68 -9.16
C GLY A 378 -23.45 -16.77 -9.36
N ARG A 379 -23.39 -15.49 -8.95
CA ARG A 379 -24.49 -14.55 -9.12
C ARG A 379 -24.60 -14.04 -10.56
N PRO A 380 -25.77 -13.54 -11.00
CA PRO A 380 -25.87 -12.82 -12.26
C PRO A 380 -25.23 -11.43 -12.19
N LEU A 381 -25.09 -10.80 -13.37
CA LEU A 381 -24.61 -9.43 -13.49
C LEU A 381 -25.47 -8.49 -12.65
N THR A 382 -24.88 -7.58 -11.88
CA THR A 382 -25.63 -6.59 -11.10
C THR A 382 -25.95 -5.34 -11.93
N LEU A 383 -26.92 -4.55 -11.48
CA LEU A 383 -27.17 -3.23 -12.04
C LEU A 383 -25.97 -2.29 -11.87
N GLY A 384 -25.16 -2.50 -10.83
CA GLY A 384 -23.96 -1.73 -10.54
C GLY A 384 -22.85 -2.02 -11.55
N GLU A 385 -22.55 -3.29 -11.81
CA GLU A 385 -21.58 -3.71 -12.84
C GLU A 385 -21.98 -3.25 -14.23
N ALA A 386 -23.27 -3.36 -14.57
CA ALA A 386 -23.81 -2.82 -15.81
C ALA A 386 -23.58 -1.30 -15.93
N ALA A 387 -23.80 -0.56 -14.84
CA ALA A 387 -23.58 0.89 -14.80
C ALA A 387 -22.08 1.26 -14.88
N CYS A 388 -21.21 0.49 -14.24
CA CYS A 388 -19.76 0.63 -14.32
C CYS A 388 -19.28 0.48 -15.78
N LEU A 389 -19.65 -0.61 -16.46
CA LEU A 389 -19.31 -0.81 -17.88
C LEU A 389 -19.81 0.35 -18.77
N MET A 390 -21.03 0.84 -18.54
CA MET A 390 -21.57 1.98 -19.30
C MET A 390 -20.76 3.27 -19.06
N SER A 391 -20.22 3.45 -17.86
CA SER A 391 -19.38 4.58 -17.50
C SER A 391 -18.03 4.52 -18.23
N HIS A 392 -17.34 3.38 -18.22
CA HIS A 392 -16.11 3.20 -19.00
C HIS A 392 -16.34 3.38 -20.50
N ARG A 393 -17.42 2.83 -21.06
CA ARG A 393 -17.77 3.04 -22.49
C ARG A 393 -17.97 4.51 -22.85
N THR A 394 -18.41 5.34 -21.90
CA THR A 394 -18.51 6.79 -22.12
C THR A 394 -17.14 7.41 -22.32
N VAL A 395 -16.15 6.99 -21.52
CA VAL A 395 -14.75 7.39 -21.68
C VAL A 395 -14.16 6.87 -22.99
N TRP A 396 -14.37 5.60 -23.34
CA TRP A 396 -13.87 5.02 -24.60
C TRP A 396 -14.42 5.75 -25.84
N ARG A 397 -15.72 6.10 -25.83
CA ARG A 397 -16.33 6.91 -26.90
C ARG A 397 -15.71 8.29 -26.97
N ARG A 398 -15.36 8.89 -25.81
CA ARG A 398 -14.70 10.19 -25.75
C ARG A 398 -13.29 10.12 -26.35
N ILE A 399 -12.48 9.12 -25.98
CA ILE A 399 -11.16 8.85 -26.57
C ILE A 399 -11.27 8.74 -28.10
N ARG A 400 -12.20 7.91 -28.59
CA ARG A 400 -12.43 7.73 -30.03
C ARG A 400 -12.88 9.02 -30.73
N ARG A 401 -13.85 9.74 -30.15
CA ARG A 401 -14.42 10.96 -30.73
C ARG A 401 -13.41 12.09 -30.81
N LEU A 402 -12.61 12.27 -29.74
CA LEU A 402 -11.57 13.29 -29.66
C LEU A 402 -10.26 12.86 -30.34
N ARG A 403 -10.17 11.62 -30.84
CA ARG A 403 -8.98 11.04 -31.45
C ARG A 403 -7.72 11.17 -30.56
N LEU A 404 -7.90 11.01 -29.25
CA LEU A 404 -6.77 11.03 -28.31
C LEU A 404 -5.88 9.82 -28.59
N ALA A 405 -4.57 10.03 -28.73
CA ALA A 405 -3.62 8.93 -28.93
C ALA A 405 -3.75 7.87 -27.84
N ARG A 406 -3.88 8.34 -26.60
CA ARG A 406 -4.17 7.55 -25.39
C ARG A 406 -4.72 8.46 -24.29
N ALA A 407 -5.34 7.86 -23.27
CA ALA A 407 -5.79 8.57 -22.07
C ALA A 407 -5.70 7.66 -20.84
N ILE A 408 -5.46 8.26 -19.67
CA ILE A 408 -5.53 7.59 -18.38
C ILE A 408 -6.99 7.59 -17.92
N VAL A 409 -7.47 6.46 -17.42
CA VAL A 409 -8.80 6.28 -16.85
C VAL A 409 -8.64 5.81 -15.40
N LEU A 410 -9.23 6.56 -14.47
CA LEU A 410 -9.22 6.28 -13.03
C LEU A 410 -10.67 6.17 -12.52
N GLU A 411 -10.93 5.23 -11.62
CA GLU A 411 -12.15 5.23 -10.80
C GLU A 411 -12.00 6.20 -9.61
N ASP A 412 -13.11 6.77 -9.12
CA ASP A 412 -13.10 7.77 -8.03
C ASP A 412 -12.61 7.22 -6.68
N ASP A 413 -12.59 5.90 -6.52
CA ASP A 413 -12.06 5.19 -5.37
C ASP A 413 -10.62 4.72 -5.57
N ALA A 414 -9.88 5.21 -6.56
CA ALA A 414 -8.44 4.98 -6.68
C ALA A 414 -7.64 5.76 -5.62
N ASP A 415 -6.55 5.15 -5.12
CA ASP A 415 -5.45 5.77 -4.37
C ASP A 415 -4.17 5.70 -5.23
N LEU A 416 -3.45 6.81 -5.34
CA LEU A 416 -2.23 6.93 -6.13
C LEU A 416 -1.00 6.75 -5.24
N SER A 417 -0.01 5.99 -5.71
CA SER A 417 1.28 5.93 -5.02
C SER A 417 2.05 7.26 -5.15
N ALA A 418 3.00 7.50 -4.25
CA ALA A 418 3.85 8.68 -4.32
C ALA A 418 4.69 8.75 -5.60
N GLU A 419 4.82 7.65 -6.33
CA GLU A 419 5.63 7.56 -7.55
C GLU A 419 4.79 7.26 -8.77
N PHE A 420 3.48 7.50 -8.66
CA PHE A 420 2.52 7.33 -9.73
C PHE A 420 3.02 7.99 -11.03
N GLU A 421 3.39 9.26 -10.98
CA GLU A 421 3.90 10.01 -12.13
C GLU A 421 5.12 9.35 -12.75
N ALA A 422 6.20 9.18 -11.97
CA ALA A 422 7.46 8.64 -12.47
C ALA A 422 7.31 7.21 -13.03
N LEU A 423 6.47 6.37 -12.41
CA LEU A 423 6.21 5.01 -12.90
C LEU A 423 5.37 4.99 -14.17
N VAL A 424 4.32 5.81 -14.23
CA VAL A 424 3.45 5.90 -15.40
C VAL A 424 4.21 6.46 -16.60
N GLU A 425 4.99 7.52 -16.42
CA GLU A 425 5.80 8.09 -17.50
C GLU A 425 6.84 7.10 -18.02
N ALA A 426 7.59 6.46 -17.12
CA ALA A 426 8.62 5.50 -17.52
C ALA A 426 8.01 4.28 -18.23
N ALA A 427 6.89 3.76 -17.74
CA ALA A 427 6.20 2.63 -18.37
C ALA A 427 5.58 3.01 -19.71
N LEU A 428 5.03 4.21 -19.86
CA LEU A 428 4.48 4.69 -21.13
C LEU A 428 5.56 4.88 -22.18
N ALA A 429 6.75 5.37 -21.79
CA ALA A 429 7.89 5.46 -22.69
C ALA A 429 8.32 4.07 -23.20
N GLU A 430 8.38 3.07 -22.32
CA GLU A 430 8.67 1.68 -22.73
C GLU A 430 7.54 1.09 -23.59
N ALA A 431 6.27 1.38 -23.28
CA ALA A 431 5.13 0.87 -24.01
C ALA A 431 5.09 1.44 -25.44
N ASP A 432 5.38 2.73 -25.61
CA ASP A 432 5.43 3.37 -26.93
C ASP A 432 6.55 2.88 -27.83
N ALA A 433 7.61 2.32 -27.23
CA ALA A 433 8.68 1.69 -27.99
C ALA A 433 8.30 0.29 -28.53
N LEU A 434 7.18 -0.28 -28.06
CA LEU A 434 6.68 -1.56 -28.55
C LEU A 434 5.94 -1.38 -29.89
N PRO A 435 5.92 -2.40 -30.78
CA PRO A 435 5.26 -2.30 -32.08
C PRO A 435 3.77 -1.95 -31.99
N ALA A 436 3.08 -2.43 -30.95
CA ALA A 436 1.68 -2.12 -30.67
C ALA A 436 1.33 -2.43 -29.22
N TRP A 437 0.44 -1.60 -28.64
CA TRP A 437 -0.25 -1.87 -27.38
C TRP A 437 -1.60 -1.17 -27.36
N ASP A 438 -2.57 -1.74 -26.65
CA ASP A 438 -3.96 -1.25 -26.60
C ASP A 438 -4.38 -0.77 -25.22
N LEU A 439 -3.95 -1.50 -24.18
CA LEU A 439 -4.34 -1.31 -22.79
C LEU A 439 -3.12 -1.46 -21.89
N LEU A 440 -2.92 -0.53 -20.95
CA LEU A 440 -1.88 -0.62 -19.93
C LEU A 440 -2.52 -0.51 -18.55
N TYR A 441 -2.53 -1.60 -17.77
CA TYR A 441 -3.06 -1.56 -16.40
C TYR A 441 -2.15 -0.76 -15.47
N LEU A 442 -2.79 0.10 -14.66
CA LEU A 442 -2.16 0.89 -13.60
C LEU A 442 -2.58 0.43 -12.20
N GLY A 443 -3.79 -0.12 -12.06
CA GLY A 443 -4.31 -0.68 -10.82
C GLY A 443 -5.32 -1.79 -11.08
N ARG A 444 -5.03 -2.99 -10.56
CA ARG A 444 -5.83 -4.21 -10.70
C ARG A 444 -5.46 -5.23 -9.61
N LYS A 445 -6.22 -6.32 -9.51
CA LYS A 445 -5.92 -7.51 -8.71
C LYS A 445 -5.52 -8.68 -9.63
N PRO A 446 -4.22 -8.98 -9.77
CA PRO A 446 -3.79 -10.21 -10.43
C PRO A 446 -4.33 -11.43 -9.68
N LEU A 447 -5.06 -12.31 -10.35
CA LEU A 447 -5.52 -13.58 -9.76
C LEU A 447 -4.54 -14.72 -10.03
N LEU A 448 -3.77 -14.60 -11.11
CA LEU A 448 -2.72 -15.55 -11.51
C LEU A 448 -1.37 -14.84 -11.63
N ALA A 449 -1.00 -14.04 -10.61
CA ALA A 449 0.19 -13.19 -10.65
C ALA A 449 1.50 -13.96 -10.93
N GLY A 450 1.59 -15.21 -10.46
CA GLY A 450 2.75 -16.09 -10.67
C GLY A 450 2.92 -16.59 -12.11
N ALA A 451 1.94 -16.35 -12.98
CA ALA A 451 1.95 -16.73 -14.40
C ALA A 451 2.17 -15.54 -15.34
N GLU A 452 2.47 -14.34 -14.81
CA GLU A 452 2.74 -13.15 -15.62
C GLU A 452 4.20 -13.11 -16.07
N THR A 453 4.41 -12.76 -17.33
CA THR A 453 5.75 -12.72 -17.94
C THR A 453 6.17 -11.28 -18.18
N ARG A 454 7.41 -10.95 -17.84
CA ARG A 454 7.98 -9.63 -18.14
C ARG A 454 8.08 -9.43 -19.65
N VAL A 455 7.80 -8.21 -20.13
CA VAL A 455 8.01 -7.87 -21.53
C VAL A 455 9.52 -7.82 -21.81
N PRO A 456 10.03 -8.51 -22.84
CA PRO A 456 11.46 -8.50 -23.16
C PRO A 456 12.01 -7.08 -23.32
N GLY A 457 13.15 -6.79 -22.68
CA GLY A 457 13.79 -5.47 -22.71
C GLY A 457 13.13 -4.39 -21.85
N SER A 458 11.98 -4.67 -21.23
CA SER A 458 11.26 -3.71 -20.40
C SER A 458 11.59 -3.84 -18.90
N ARG A 459 11.78 -2.70 -18.24
CA ARG A 459 11.95 -2.63 -16.78
C ARG A 459 10.62 -2.60 -16.04
N TRP A 460 9.57 -2.06 -16.66
CA TRP A 460 8.33 -1.72 -15.97
C TRP A 460 7.09 -2.47 -16.46
N LEU A 461 7.17 -3.22 -17.56
CA LEU A 461 6.02 -3.84 -18.20
C LEU A 461 6.02 -5.35 -18.05
N VAL A 462 4.84 -5.89 -17.75
CA VAL A 462 4.54 -7.32 -17.78
C VAL A 462 3.34 -7.58 -18.70
N ARG A 463 3.25 -8.80 -19.24
CA ARG A 463 2.04 -9.30 -19.90
C ARG A 463 1.06 -9.77 -18.82
N PRO A 464 -0.08 -9.08 -18.63
CA PRO A 464 -1.03 -9.40 -17.59
C PRO A 464 -1.70 -10.73 -17.88
N ASN A 465 -1.97 -11.50 -16.82
CA ASN A 465 -2.83 -12.67 -16.88
C ASN A 465 -4.22 -12.31 -16.32
N TYR A 466 -5.08 -13.30 -16.13
CA TYR A 466 -6.40 -13.13 -15.56
C TYR A 466 -6.38 -12.35 -14.26
N SER A 467 -7.22 -11.31 -14.19
CA SER A 467 -7.25 -10.36 -13.09
C SER A 467 -8.63 -9.75 -12.92
N HIS A 468 -8.89 -9.28 -11.70
CA HIS A 468 -10.07 -8.52 -11.32
C HIS A 468 -9.70 -7.09 -10.96
N TRP A 469 -10.70 -6.26 -10.66
CA TRP A 469 -10.59 -4.83 -10.34
C TRP A 469 -10.06 -3.98 -11.51
N THR A 470 -10.89 -3.05 -11.98
CA THR A 470 -10.52 -2.13 -13.07
C THR A 470 -10.34 -0.71 -12.51
N VAL A 471 -9.52 -0.59 -11.46
CA VAL A 471 -9.33 0.67 -10.71
C VAL A 471 -8.70 1.75 -11.58
N ALA A 472 -7.69 1.37 -12.37
CA ALA A 472 -6.97 2.32 -13.22
C ALA A 472 -6.28 1.66 -14.42
N TYR A 473 -6.32 2.31 -15.57
CA TYR A 473 -5.61 1.90 -16.78
C TYR A 473 -5.37 3.06 -17.76
N VAL A 474 -4.42 2.89 -18.67
CA VAL A 474 -4.25 3.72 -19.86
C VAL A 474 -4.84 2.97 -21.05
N LEU A 475 -5.61 3.67 -21.86
CA LEU A 475 -6.23 3.12 -23.07
C LEU A 475 -5.80 3.91 -24.29
N SER A 476 -5.28 3.21 -25.31
CA SER A 476 -4.92 3.82 -26.59
C SER A 476 -6.15 4.03 -27.48
N LEU A 477 -5.99 4.82 -28.55
CA LEU A 477 -7.05 5.01 -29.55
C LEU A 477 -7.45 3.68 -30.21
N SER A 478 -6.50 2.79 -30.49
CA SER A 478 -6.76 1.46 -31.06
C SER A 478 -7.52 0.59 -30.06
N GLY A 479 -7.10 0.57 -28.80
CA GLY A 479 -7.79 -0.16 -27.74
C GLY A 479 -9.23 0.31 -27.55
N ALA A 480 -9.47 1.63 -27.56
CA ALA A 480 -10.82 2.19 -27.51
C ALA A 480 -11.68 1.79 -28.71
N ARG A 481 -11.10 1.70 -29.92
CA ARG A 481 -11.82 1.22 -31.12
C ARG A 481 -12.18 -0.25 -31.00
N LYS A 482 -11.22 -1.11 -30.62
CA LYS A 482 -11.41 -2.55 -30.41
C LYS A 482 -12.52 -2.82 -29.39
N LEU A 483 -12.44 -2.20 -28.21
CA LEU A 483 -13.45 -2.33 -27.16
C LEU A 483 -14.84 -1.85 -27.59
N LEU A 484 -14.92 -0.83 -28.44
CA LEU A 484 -16.20 -0.32 -28.95
C LEU A 484 -16.75 -1.12 -30.14
N SER A 485 -15.93 -1.90 -30.85
CA SER A 485 -16.35 -2.76 -31.97
C SER A 485 -16.80 -4.15 -31.54
N LEU A 486 -16.59 -4.53 -30.27
CA LEU A 486 -17.05 -5.82 -29.73
C LEU A 486 -18.57 -5.97 -29.93
N ARG A 487 -18.94 -6.91 -30.82
CA ARG A 487 -20.30 -7.10 -31.34
C ARG A 487 -21.33 -7.46 -30.25
N SER A 488 -20.89 -8.02 -29.13
CA SER A 488 -21.75 -8.38 -28.00
C SER A 488 -22.26 -7.16 -27.22
N LEU A 489 -21.60 -6.01 -27.28
CA LEU A 489 -21.83 -4.93 -26.31
C LEU A 489 -23.02 -3.99 -26.51
N PRO A 490 -23.75 -3.86 -27.64
CA PRO A 490 -24.86 -2.90 -27.68
C PRO A 490 -25.92 -3.18 -26.61
N ASN A 491 -26.20 -4.47 -26.35
CA ASN A 491 -27.22 -4.92 -25.40
C ASN A 491 -26.86 -6.18 -24.58
N ARG A 492 -25.71 -6.86 -24.82
CA ARG A 492 -25.23 -7.98 -23.98
C ARG A 492 -24.03 -7.52 -23.16
N LEU A 493 -24.19 -7.54 -21.85
CA LEU A 493 -23.27 -6.94 -20.89
C LEU A 493 -22.45 -8.00 -20.15
N LEU A 494 -21.21 -7.65 -19.89
CA LEU A 494 -20.26 -8.38 -19.05
C LEU A 494 -19.66 -7.33 -18.09
N PRO A 495 -19.30 -7.66 -16.83
CA PRO A 495 -18.56 -6.72 -16.00
C PRO A 495 -17.29 -6.25 -16.71
N VAL A 496 -16.83 -5.02 -16.45
CA VAL A 496 -15.64 -4.48 -17.14
C VAL A 496 -14.39 -5.31 -16.80
N ASP A 497 -14.33 -5.77 -15.58
CA ASP A 497 -13.38 -6.67 -14.93
C ASP A 497 -13.30 -8.05 -15.61
N GLU A 498 -14.40 -8.52 -16.21
CA GLU A 498 -14.40 -9.75 -17.01
C GLU A 498 -14.21 -9.46 -18.50
N LEU A 499 -14.67 -8.30 -18.96
CA LEU A 499 -14.57 -7.88 -20.35
C LEU A 499 -13.14 -7.60 -20.78
N LEU A 500 -12.35 -6.88 -19.98
CA LEU A 500 -10.98 -6.53 -20.37
C LEU A 500 -10.09 -7.79 -20.47
N PRO A 501 -10.06 -8.72 -19.50
CA PRO A 501 -9.30 -9.97 -19.64
C PRO A 501 -9.79 -10.85 -20.80
N ALA A 502 -11.11 -10.92 -21.03
CA ALA A 502 -11.66 -11.67 -22.16
C ALA A 502 -11.29 -11.07 -23.52
N ALA A 503 -11.35 -9.75 -23.65
CA ALA A 503 -10.92 -9.04 -24.84
C ALA A 503 -9.40 -9.17 -25.08
N SER A 504 -8.61 -9.37 -24.03
CA SER A 504 -7.18 -9.70 -24.11
C SER A 504 -6.89 -11.19 -24.35
N GLY A 505 -7.89 -12.06 -24.28
CA GLY A 505 -7.74 -13.50 -24.48
C GLY A 505 -7.05 -14.23 -23.31
N VAL A 506 -7.10 -13.67 -22.10
CA VAL A 506 -6.48 -14.27 -20.90
C VAL A 506 -7.51 -14.71 -19.85
N SER A 507 -8.81 -14.54 -20.13
CA SER A 507 -9.86 -15.06 -19.24
C SER A 507 -9.99 -16.59 -19.42
N PRO A 508 -10.06 -17.37 -18.32
CA PRO A 508 -10.21 -18.82 -18.39
C PRO A 508 -11.65 -19.27 -18.72
N HIS A 509 -12.57 -18.33 -18.86
CA HIS A 509 -14.00 -18.61 -19.00
C HIS A 509 -14.46 -18.59 -20.46
N PHE A 510 -15.59 -19.24 -20.75
CA PHE A 510 -16.08 -19.44 -22.12
C PHE A 510 -16.31 -18.13 -22.90
N TRP A 511 -16.54 -17.00 -22.21
CA TRP A 511 -16.70 -15.70 -22.85
C TRP A 511 -15.41 -15.17 -23.49
N SER A 512 -14.26 -15.77 -23.22
CA SER A 512 -13.01 -15.50 -23.93
C SER A 512 -12.88 -16.25 -25.27
N SER A 513 -13.83 -17.11 -25.63
CA SER A 513 -13.76 -17.92 -26.85
C SER A 513 -14.15 -17.14 -28.12
N ASP A 514 -13.60 -17.57 -29.27
CA ASP A 514 -13.92 -17.00 -30.59
C ASP A 514 -15.42 -17.10 -30.92
N ALA A 515 -16.11 -18.10 -30.38
CA ALA A 515 -17.55 -18.27 -30.52
C ALA A 515 -18.38 -17.10 -29.97
N VAL A 516 -17.86 -16.38 -28.97
CA VAL A 516 -18.52 -15.20 -28.37
C VAL A 516 -18.19 -13.92 -29.14
N GLY A 517 -17.21 -13.96 -30.05
CA GLY A 517 -16.81 -12.85 -30.90
C GLY A 517 -16.01 -11.77 -30.16
N LEU A 518 -15.48 -12.08 -28.97
CA LEU A 518 -14.68 -11.17 -28.14
C LEU A 518 -13.16 -11.23 -28.47
N SER A 519 -12.71 -12.24 -29.21
CA SER A 519 -11.29 -12.58 -29.38
C SER A 519 -10.75 -12.49 -30.81
N ALA A 520 -11.57 -12.05 -31.79
CA ALA A 520 -11.14 -11.94 -33.20
C ALA A 520 -10.12 -10.81 -33.46
N ASP A 521 -10.13 -9.75 -32.65
CA ASP A 521 -9.11 -8.68 -32.64
C ASP A 521 -8.76 -8.35 -31.19
N ARG A 522 -7.88 -9.16 -30.60
CA ARG A 522 -7.57 -9.11 -29.17
C ARG A 522 -6.91 -7.79 -28.79
N LEU A 523 -7.17 -7.35 -27.56
CA LEU A 523 -6.44 -6.26 -26.94
C LEU A 523 -5.01 -6.71 -26.61
N ALA A 524 -4.02 -6.02 -27.16
CA ALA A 524 -2.64 -6.10 -26.72
C ALA A 524 -2.52 -5.41 -25.35
N ALA A 525 -2.78 -6.16 -24.29
CA ALA A 525 -2.73 -5.65 -22.92
C ALA A 525 -1.34 -5.80 -22.30
N LEU A 526 -0.99 -4.79 -21.51
CA LEU A 526 0.21 -4.66 -20.71
C LEU A 526 -0.20 -4.29 -19.28
N SER A 527 0.70 -4.49 -18.32
CA SER A 527 0.54 -3.99 -16.95
C SER A 527 1.85 -3.40 -16.47
N ILE A 528 1.76 -2.30 -15.71
CA ILE A 528 2.92 -1.78 -14.98
C ILE A 528 3.25 -2.71 -13.81
N TRP A 529 4.54 -2.88 -13.54
CA TRP A 529 5.07 -3.56 -12.35
C TRP A 529 6.17 -2.72 -11.69
N PRO A 530 6.02 -2.30 -10.41
CA PRO A 530 4.85 -2.52 -9.55
C PRO A 530 3.64 -1.65 -9.96
N LEU A 531 2.43 -2.03 -9.53
CA LEU A 531 1.21 -1.26 -9.80
C LEU A 531 1.24 0.08 -9.03
N PRO A 532 1.11 1.24 -9.72
CA PRO A 532 1.12 2.55 -9.07
C PRO A 532 -0.24 2.99 -8.49
N VAL A 533 -1.31 2.23 -8.74
CA VAL A 533 -2.67 2.56 -8.26
C VAL A 533 -3.29 1.37 -7.55
N GLU A 534 -3.91 1.63 -6.40
CA GLU A 534 -4.68 0.66 -5.61
C GLU A 534 -6.07 1.22 -5.26
N PRO A 535 -7.06 0.38 -4.92
CA PRO A 535 -8.35 0.90 -4.48
C PRO A 535 -8.24 1.42 -3.04
N HIS A 536 -8.92 2.55 -2.79
CA HIS A 536 -8.99 3.21 -1.49
C HIS A 536 -9.66 2.34 -0.41
N ARG A 537 -10.60 1.49 -0.83
CA ARG A 537 -11.23 0.47 0.01
C ARG A 537 -11.42 -0.80 -0.79
N TYR A 538 -11.29 -1.93 -0.13
CA TYR A 538 -11.48 -3.24 -0.75
C TYR A 538 -12.89 -3.77 -0.45
N THR A 539 -13.48 -4.46 -1.43
CA THR A 539 -14.70 -5.24 -1.25
C THR A 539 -14.53 -6.19 -0.04
N GLY A 540 -15.51 -6.17 0.88
CA GLY A 540 -15.49 -6.99 2.10
C GLY A 540 -14.90 -6.28 3.35
N MET A 541 -14.44 -5.03 3.24
CA MET A 541 -14.06 -4.22 4.41
C MET A 541 -15.30 -3.87 5.26
N PRO A 542 -15.25 -4.01 6.61
CA PRO A 542 -16.40 -3.70 7.47
C PRO A 542 -16.87 -2.25 7.30
N GLY A 543 -18.15 -2.07 6.98
CA GLY A 543 -18.77 -0.76 6.74
C GLY A 543 -18.54 -0.17 5.34
N HIS A 544 -17.78 -0.85 4.47
CA HIS A 544 -17.69 -0.51 3.06
C HIS A 544 -18.79 -1.26 2.29
N ARG A 545 -19.59 -0.49 1.53
CA ARG A 545 -20.52 -1.04 0.55
C ARG A 545 -20.01 -0.71 -0.85
N SER A 546 -19.88 -1.74 -1.68
CA SER A 546 -19.50 -1.61 -3.08
C SER A 546 -20.67 -1.05 -3.88
N ASP A 547 -20.44 0.04 -4.61
CA ASP A 547 -21.45 0.66 -5.46
C ASP A 547 -21.71 -0.15 -6.75
N THR A 548 -20.87 -1.16 -7.03
CA THR A 548 -20.98 -2.11 -8.14
C THR A 548 -21.51 -3.48 -7.69
N GLU A 549 -20.88 -4.11 -6.71
CA GLU A 549 -21.18 -5.50 -6.31
C GLU A 549 -22.42 -5.63 -5.41
N ASP A 550 -22.69 -4.65 -4.53
CA ASP A 550 -23.86 -4.67 -3.63
C ASP A 550 -25.14 -4.16 -4.30
N ALA A 551 -25.07 -3.81 -5.59
CA ALA A 551 -26.24 -3.42 -6.35
C ALA A 551 -27.14 -4.65 -6.63
N PRO A 552 -28.47 -4.48 -6.74
CA PRO A 552 -29.35 -5.59 -7.05
C PRO A 552 -28.97 -6.28 -8.37
N PRO A 553 -29.23 -7.60 -8.49
CA PRO A 553 -28.99 -8.33 -9.72
C PRO A 553 -29.78 -7.70 -10.87
N LEU A 554 -29.20 -7.69 -12.06
CA LEU A 554 -29.82 -7.17 -13.27
C LEU A 554 -31.14 -7.91 -13.48
N TRP A 555 -31.16 -9.25 -13.36
CA TRP A 555 -32.32 -10.12 -13.57
C TRP A 555 -32.61 -11.00 -12.34
N SER A 556 -33.87 -11.43 -12.19
CA SER A 556 -34.26 -12.40 -11.16
C SER A 556 -33.76 -13.80 -11.53
N PRO A 557 -33.56 -14.69 -10.54
CA PRO A 557 -33.17 -16.07 -10.76
C PRO A 557 -34.08 -16.83 -11.75
N GLU A 558 -35.40 -16.61 -11.72
CA GLU A 558 -36.33 -17.31 -12.64
C GLU A 558 -36.11 -16.89 -14.10
N ARG A 559 -35.84 -15.61 -14.34
CA ARG A 559 -35.57 -15.10 -15.70
C ARG A 559 -34.23 -15.58 -16.25
N LEU A 560 -33.26 -15.84 -15.36
CA LEU A 560 -31.97 -16.43 -15.73
C LEU A 560 -32.10 -17.90 -16.10
N ALA A 561 -32.95 -18.67 -15.40
CA ALA A 561 -33.24 -20.06 -15.75
C ALA A 561 -33.91 -20.17 -17.13
N PHE A 562 -34.85 -19.27 -17.43
CA PHE A 562 -35.51 -19.21 -18.73
C PHE A 562 -34.53 -18.91 -19.88
N GLU A 563 -33.66 -17.90 -19.74
CA GLU A 563 -32.71 -17.57 -20.82
C GLU A 563 -31.58 -18.60 -20.95
N ARG A 564 -31.29 -19.37 -19.90
CA ARG A 564 -30.39 -20.53 -19.97
C ARG A 564 -30.98 -21.63 -20.84
N LEU A 565 -32.24 -22.00 -20.62
CA LEU A 565 -32.95 -22.99 -21.45
C LEU A 565 -32.98 -22.56 -22.92
N VAL A 566 -33.21 -21.27 -23.18
CA VAL A 566 -33.18 -20.71 -24.55
C VAL A 566 -31.77 -20.71 -25.15
N PHE A 567 -30.72 -20.48 -24.34
CA PHE A 567 -29.35 -20.54 -24.83
C PHE A 567 -28.89 -21.97 -25.10
N GLU A 568 -29.12 -22.90 -24.17
CA GLU A 568 -28.74 -24.32 -24.30
C GLU A 568 -29.49 -25.02 -25.44
N SER A 569 -30.75 -24.66 -25.69
CA SER A 569 -31.51 -25.16 -26.85
C SER A 569 -31.04 -24.60 -28.20
N ASN A 570 -30.46 -23.40 -28.23
CA ASN A 570 -29.90 -22.79 -29.46
C ASN A 570 -28.40 -23.05 -29.65
N TRP A 571 -27.72 -23.59 -28.63
CA TRP A 571 -26.28 -23.86 -28.60
C TRP A 571 -26.00 -25.35 -28.38
N CYS A 572 -26.97 -26.22 -28.68
CA CYS A 572 -26.70 -27.63 -28.90
C CYS A 572 -26.07 -27.74 -30.30
N PRO A 573 -24.83 -28.24 -30.45
CA PRO A 573 -24.35 -28.65 -31.76
C PRO A 573 -25.37 -29.66 -32.28
N ARG A 574 -25.88 -29.46 -33.50
CA ARG A 574 -26.54 -30.59 -34.17
C ARG A 574 -25.51 -31.72 -34.19
N PRO A 575 -25.83 -32.93 -33.70
CA PRO A 575 -24.93 -34.05 -33.86
C PRO A 575 -24.66 -34.18 -35.35
N GLU A 576 -23.41 -34.09 -35.75
CA GLU A 576 -23.01 -34.44 -37.12
C GLU A 576 -23.33 -35.93 -37.30
N PHE A 577 -24.26 -36.20 -38.21
CA PHE A 577 -24.51 -37.52 -38.79
C PHE A 577 -23.70 -37.64 -40.08
#